data_AF-A0A1B6G9J3-F1
#
_entry.id   AF-A0A1B6G9J3-F1
#
_cell.length_a   1.000
_cell.length_b   1.000
_cell.length_c   1.000
_cell.angle_alpha   90.00
_cell.angle_beta   90.00
_cell.angle_gamma   90.00
#
_symmetry.space_group_name_H-M   'P 1'
#
loop_
_entity.id
_entity.type
_entity.pdbx_description
1 polymer ?
#
loop_
_entity_poly.entity_id
_entity_poly.type
_entity_poly.pdbx_seq_one_letter_code
_entity_poly.pdbx_strand_id
1 'polypeptide(L)'
;MLNCGSLHGCGCHKNSSDLSYSSDSTSKSSTDDQDPSTMKKHQHCQDVVKHNGVGAFLSALSPRNLFRGFKKNNEFSMPKAERTMKAAILIQQWYRRYLARMEVRRRYTWTIFQSIEYQGEQDQVKLYNFFNALLTHIPTNSTYLQKPTSSDATSKSSSTDTTVETKFEDESPSDCNSSPNHPVESNYKGIHLGNPLTRRDLDNLIESFRKKKTHRLHAKYVATILKQATAQLKKLPNLNVASTAISKQITVCGDLHGKLDDLLIIFHKNGLPSAENPYVFNGDFVDRGKKGLEVFLLLLSMLLVFPDGVFLNRGNHEDHVMNTRYGFIREVRLKYKHNAERLLKLIEGVYRWLPLGTVVNNKVLIVHGGISDITDLDWVRSLDRQKYVSLLRPPVVPETSNAVATEAIDKMEWKQVFDILWSDPQGCEGCVPNTLRGAGTYFGPDVTDKFLAKHNLMFIIRSHECKIDGYELTHSNKVVTIFSASNYYETGSNKGAYMKLVGPQLAPHFVQFNTAKSVAKALTFRERVGLVESSAIRELSSKI
;
A
#
# COMPACT_ATOMS: atom_id res chain seq x y z
N MET A 1 -32.67 -32.86 18.15
CA MET A 1 -32.89 -33.71 19.34
C MET A 1 -31.53 -34.02 19.95
N LEU A 2 -31.39 -33.79 21.27
CA LEU A 2 -30.28 -34.13 22.19
C LEU A 2 -28.95 -33.38 21.89
N ASN A 3 -28.51 -32.33 22.60
CA ASN A 3 -28.47 -31.89 24.01
C ASN A 3 -27.36 -32.54 24.89
N CYS A 4 -26.72 -31.67 25.69
CA CYS A 4 -25.77 -31.86 26.81
C CYS A 4 -24.29 -32.18 26.46
N GLY A 5 -23.28 -31.56 27.10
CA GLY A 5 -23.30 -30.72 28.29
C GLY A 5 -21.95 -30.03 28.60
N SER A 6 -22.08 -28.97 29.39
CA SER A 6 -21.06 -28.10 29.98
C SER A 6 -20.53 -28.68 31.30
N LEU A 7 -19.27 -28.42 31.66
CA LEU A 7 -18.68 -28.47 33.02
C LEU A 7 -17.48 -27.48 32.99
N HIS A 8 -17.57 -26.29 33.60
CA HIS A 8 -17.04 -25.97 34.95
C HIS A 8 -15.62 -26.51 35.17
N GLY A 9 -14.57 -25.73 35.42
CA GLY A 9 -14.45 -24.54 36.26
C GLY A 9 -13.39 -24.88 37.33
N CYS A 10 -12.23 -24.22 37.31
CA CYS A 10 -11.34 -24.17 38.47
C CYS A 10 -10.46 -22.91 38.39
N GLY A 11 -10.64 -22.03 39.37
CA GLY A 11 -9.81 -20.86 39.60
C GLY A 11 -8.64 -21.14 40.54
N CYS A 12 -8.03 -20.05 41.00
CA CYS A 12 -6.92 -19.94 41.96
C CYS A 12 -5.52 -20.18 41.35
N HIS A 13 -4.47 -19.39 41.62
CA HIS A 13 -4.23 -18.36 42.63
C HIS A 13 -3.20 -17.35 42.10
N LYS A 14 -3.36 -16.09 42.51
CA LYS A 14 -2.33 -15.05 42.50
C LYS A 14 -1.13 -15.52 43.32
N ASN A 15 0.09 -15.23 42.86
CA ASN A 15 1.20 -14.90 43.75
C ASN A 15 2.09 -13.85 43.08
N SER A 16 1.95 -12.64 43.61
CA SER A 16 2.91 -11.55 43.62
C SER A 16 4.20 -11.98 44.32
N SER A 17 5.34 -11.63 43.75
CA SER A 17 6.56 -11.45 44.52
C SER A 17 7.29 -10.24 43.96
N ASP A 18 7.11 -9.13 44.69
CA ASP A 18 7.91 -7.93 44.64
C ASP A 18 9.39 -8.26 44.85
N LEU A 19 10.25 -7.69 44.02
CA LEU A 19 11.63 -7.40 44.38
C LEU A 19 11.89 -5.94 44.05
N SER A 20 11.67 -5.12 45.08
CA SER A 20 12.14 -3.76 45.21
C SER A 20 13.68 -3.72 45.24
N TYR A 21 14.28 -2.86 44.44
CA TYR A 21 15.53 -2.20 44.80
C TYR A 21 15.40 -0.72 44.48
N SER A 22 15.43 0.08 45.54
CA SER A 22 15.49 1.54 45.54
C SER A 22 16.92 1.95 45.88
N SER A 23 17.50 2.84 45.08
CA SER A 23 18.38 3.91 45.58
C SER A 23 18.68 4.90 44.46
N ASP A 24 18.13 6.12 44.61
CA ASP A 24 18.80 7.44 44.54
C ASP A 24 20.30 7.45 44.18
N SER A 25 20.92 8.47 43.58
CA SER A 25 20.55 9.74 42.95
C SER A 25 21.88 10.41 42.48
N THR A 26 21.81 11.43 41.62
CA THR A 26 22.78 12.53 41.42
C THR A 26 24.15 12.34 40.71
N SER A 27 24.16 12.74 39.42
CA SER A 27 24.88 13.90 38.80
C SER A 27 26.41 14.14 38.88
N LYS A 28 26.93 14.60 37.72
CA LYS A 28 28.17 15.38 37.40
C LYS A 28 29.45 14.56 37.23
N SER A 29 30.47 14.94 36.45
CA SER A 29 30.70 15.69 35.19
C SER A 29 32.22 15.64 34.94
N SER A 30 32.64 15.71 33.67
CA SER A 30 33.89 16.30 33.14
C SER A 30 35.29 15.64 33.32
N THR A 31 35.90 15.37 32.14
CA THR A 31 37.23 15.78 31.63
C THR A 31 38.54 15.04 31.95
N ASP A 32 39.17 14.59 30.85
CA ASP A 32 40.56 14.79 30.37
C ASP A 32 41.77 13.93 30.80
N ASP A 33 42.38 13.36 29.74
CA ASP A 33 43.80 13.32 29.33
C ASP A 33 44.87 12.32 29.87
N GLN A 34 45.42 11.58 28.87
CA GLN A 34 46.82 11.24 28.53
C GLN A 34 47.70 10.25 29.35
N ASP A 35 47.95 9.08 28.73
CA ASP A 35 49.23 8.36 28.38
C ASP A 35 50.58 8.60 29.13
N PRO A 36 51.67 7.80 28.97
CA PRO A 36 51.84 6.37 28.60
C PRO A 36 52.93 5.60 29.42
N SER A 37 53.05 4.30 29.12
CA SER A 37 54.29 3.46 29.10
C SER A 37 54.80 2.72 30.37
N THR A 38 54.88 1.39 30.25
CA THR A 38 56.11 0.61 30.56
C THR A 38 56.03 -0.81 29.95
N MET A 39 56.89 -1.07 28.95
CA MET A 39 57.20 -2.39 28.41
C MET A 39 58.26 -3.10 29.26
N LYS A 40 58.20 -4.45 29.37
CA LYS A 40 59.22 -5.41 28.84
C LYS A 40 59.13 -6.81 29.48
N LYS A 41 58.98 -7.83 28.61
CA LYS A 41 59.88 -9.01 28.40
C LYS A 41 59.10 -10.08 27.60
N HIS A 42 59.30 -10.16 26.28
CA HIS A 42 60.17 -11.11 25.53
C HIS A 42 59.77 -12.60 25.66
N GLN A 43 59.20 -13.25 24.63
CA GLN A 43 59.82 -13.85 23.40
C GLN A 43 60.28 -15.30 23.69
N HIS A 44 59.80 -16.37 23.02
CA HIS A 44 60.03 -16.85 21.64
C HIS A 44 59.14 -18.14 21.48
N CYS A 45 58.78 -18.74 20.34
CA CYS A 45 59.32 -18.79 18.99
C CYS A 45 58.26 -19.36 18.01
N GLN A 46 58.37 -18.99 16.74
CA GLN A 46 57.66 -19.55 15.58
C GLN A 46 58.27 -20.89 15.13
N ASP A 47 57.49 -21.77 14.49
CA ASP A 47 57.74 -22.20 13.11
C ASP A 47 56.58 -23.01 12.49
N VAL A 48 56.42 -22.80 11.18
CA VAL A 48 55.37 -23.27 10.25
C VAL A 48 55.96 -24.43 9.43
N VAL A 49 55.23 -25.47 9.00
CA VAL A 49 54.81 -25.68 7.58
C VAL A 49 54.20 -27.09 7.34
N LYS A 50 52.95 -27.06 6.86
CA LYS A 50 52.24 -27.87 5.82
C LYS A 50 51.67 -29.29 6.02
N HIS A 51 50.36 -29.31 5.73
CA HIS A 51 49.54 -30.24 4.94
C HIS A 51 49.53 -31.74 5.26
N ASN A 52 48.39 -32.21 5.78
CA ASN A 52 47.56 -33.20 5.10
C ASN A 52 46.16 -33.28 5.73
N GLY A 53 45.14 -33.55 4.90
CA GLY A 53 43.97 -34.30 5.37
C GLY A 53 42.68 -33.52 5.63
N VAL A 54 42.12 -32.95 4.57
CA VAL A 54 40.66 -32.85 4.39
C VAL A 54 40.07 -34.24 4.65
N GLY A 55 39.36 -34.45 5.76
CA GLY A 55 38.78 -35.78 6.05
C GLY A 55 38.03 -35.95 7.38
N ALA A 56 38.28 -35.12 8.40
CA ALA A 56 37.77 -35.42 9.74
C ALA A 56 36.49 -34.67 10.18
N PHE A 57 35.98 -33.70 9.41
CA PHE A 57 34.80 -32.90 9.82
C PHE A 57 33.50 -33.21 9.07
N LEU A 58 33.50 -34.19 8.15
CA LEU A 58 32.32 -34.60 7.38
C LEU A 58 31.73 -35.96 7.80
N SER A 59 32.22 -36.61 8.87
CA SER A 59 31.69 -37.92 9.31
C SER A 59 30.67 -37.86 10.46
N ALA A 60 30.40 -36.67 11.03
CA ALA A 60 29.48 -36.53 12.18
C ALA A 60 27.99 -36.36 11.79
N LEU A 61 27.65 -36.32 10.50
CA LEU A 61 26.29 -36.12 10.00
C LEU A 61 25.78 -37.28 9.10
N SER A 62 26.21 -38.51 9.39
CA SER A 62 25.60 -39.70 8.79
C SER A 62 24.47 -40.24 9.68
N PRO A 63 23.33 -40.70 9.14
CA PRO A 63 22.22 -41.27 9.92
C PRO A 63 22.53 -42.58 10.67
N ARG A 64 23.79 -43.03 10.67
CA ARG A 64 24.20 -44.35 11.18
C ARG A 64 24.70 -44.38 12.63
N ASN A 65 24.91 -43.23 13.28
CA ASN A 65 25.47 -43.21 14.65
C ASN A 65 24.46 -42.98 15.79
N LEU A 66 23.15 -42.95 15.50
CA LEU A 66 22.10 -42.90 16.53
C LEU A 66 21.71 -44.28 17.10
N PHE A 67 22.33 -45.37 16.62
CA PHE A 67 21.98 -46.75 16.99
C PHE A 67 23.16 -47.56 17.55
N ARG A 68 23.97 -46.96 18.45
CA ARG A 68 25.02 -47.72 19.14
C ARG A 68 25.06 -47.38 20.63
N GLY A 69 24.07 -47.88 21.35
CA GLY A 69 23.96 -47.68 22.79
C GLY A 69 22.77 -48.38 23.44
N PHE A 70 22.36 -49.56 22.96
CA PHE A 70 21.38 -50.41 23.67
C PHE A 70 21.77 -51.87 23.48
N LYS A 71 22.59 -52.42 24.39
CA LYS A 71 22.69 -53.86 24.57
C LYS A 71 21.91 -54.24 25.82
N LYS A 72 20.81 -54.96 25.55
CA LYS A 72 20.05 -55.92 26.35
C LYS A 72 20.13 -55.76 27.88
N ASN A 73 19.04 -55.27 28.45
CA ASN A 73 18.41 -55.85 29.64
C ASN A 73 16.90 -55.55 29.61
N ASN A 74 16.10 -56.62 29.70
CA ASN A 74 14.63 -56.69 29.74
C ASN A 74 13.83 -56.11 28.55
N GLU A 75 13.45 -56.99 27.62
CA GLU A 75 12.32 -56.80 26.73
C GLU A 75 11.00 -56.79 27.53
N PHE A 76 10.60 -55.61 28.02
CA PHE A 76 9.17 -55.30 28.04
C PHE A 76 8.82 -54.80 26.64
N SER A 77 8.17 -55.66 25.86
CA SER A 77 7.56 -55.26 24.59
C SER A 77 6.61 -54.11 24.86
N MET A 78 7.02 -52.88 24.51
CA MET A 78 6.17 -51.70 24.66
C MET A 78 4.81 -52.02 24.02
N PRO A 79 3.69 -51.85 24.75
CA PRO A 79 2.38 -52.05 24.20
C PRO A 79 2.23 -51.26 22.90
N LYS A 80 1.46 -51.80 21.95
CA LYS A 80 1.19 -51.12 20.67
C LYS A 80 0.74 -49.67 20.90
N ALA A 81 -0.08 -49.44 21.93
CA ALA A 81 -0.53 -48.13 22.36
C ALA A 81 0.62 -47.18 22.74
N GLU A 82 1.61 -47.64 23.50
CA GLU A 82 2.75 -46.81 23.93
C GLU A 82 3.67 -46.46 22.74
N ARG A 83 3.89 -47.42 21.83
CA ARG A 83 4.63 -47.17 20.57
C ARG A 83 3.90 -46.16 19.68
N THR A 84 2.59 -46.30 19.52
CA THR A 84 1.77 -45.36 18.77
C THR A 84 1.81 -43.96 19.40
N MET A 85 1.72 -43.86 20.73
CA MET A 85 1.76 -42.57 21.44
C MET A 85 3.12 -41.89 21.29
N LYS A 86 4.23 -42.63 21.46
CA LYS A 86 5.60 -42.09 21.25
C LYS A 86 5.81 -41.64 19.80
N ALA A 87 5.35 -42.41 18.82
CA ALA A 87 5.42 -42.01 17.41
C ALA A 87 4.60 -40.74 17.13
N ALA A 88 3.38 -40.65 17.67
CA ALA A 88 2.53 -39.47 17.53
C ALA A 88 3.19 -38.21 18.10
N ILE A 89 3.82 -38.30 19.28
CA ILE A 89 4.54 -37.18 19.89
C ILE A 89 5.71 -36.73 19.01
N LEU A 90 6.50 -37.66 18.47
CA LEU A 90 7.62 -37.33 17.58
C LEU A 90 7.14 -36.67 16.29
N ILE A 91 6.07 -37.18 15.68
CA ILE A 91 5.46 -36.58 14.48
C ILE A 91 4.95 -35.17 14.79
N GLN A 92 4.27 -34.98 15.92
CA GLN A 92 3.78 -33.66 16.35
C GLN A 92 4.94 -32.67 16.61
N GLN A 93 6.01 -33.10 17.29
CA GLN A 93 7.18 -32.27 17.53
C GLN A 93 7.88 -31.88 16.22
N TRP A 94 8.09 -32.85 15.32
CA TRP A 94 8.66 -32.59 13.99
C TRP A 94 7.77 -31.62 13.20
N TYR A 95 6.46 -31.83 13.20
CA TYR A 95 5.49 -30.99 12.48
C TYR A 95 5.47 -29.56 13.01
N ARG A 96 5.46 -29.37 14.34
CA ARG A 96 5.56 -28.02 14.96
C ARG A 96 6.86 -27.31 14.58
N ARG A 97 8.01 -28.00 14.65
CA ARG A 97 9.31 -27.45 14.22
C ARG A 97 9.33 -27.10 12.73
N TYR A 98 8.74 -27.96 11.89
CA TYR A 98 8.62 -27.73 10.47
C TYR A 98 7.77 -26.49 10.17
N LEU A 99 6.59 -26.36 10.79
CA LEU A 99 5.74 -25.18 10.65
C LEU A 99 6.45 -23.90 11.12
N ALA A 100 7.14 -23.94 12.26
CA ALA A 100 7.90 -22.79 12.75
C ALA A 100 8.99 -22.35 11.76
N ARG A 101 9.75 -23.30 11.18
CA ARG A 101 10.74 -22.98 10.14
C ARG A 101 10.12 -22.37 8.89
N MET A 102 8.99 -22.91 8.43
CA MET A 102 8.29 -22.37 7.27
C MET A 102 7.75 -20.95 7.53
N GLU A 103 7.25 -20.69 8.73
CA GLU A 103 6.79 -19.37 9.14
C GLU A 103 7.94 -18.36 9.24
N VAL A 104 9.10 -18.75 9.78
CA VAL A 104 10.31 -17.91 9.80
C VAL A 104 10.72 -17.52 8.38
N ARG A 105 10.80 -18.48 7.44
CA ARG A 105 11.14 -18.21 6.03
C ARG A 105 10.16 -17.23 5.39
N ARG A 106 8.87 -17.45 5.64
CA ARG A 106 7.80 -16.57 5.17
C ARG A 106 7.97 -15.13 5.68
N ARG A 107 8.27 -14.95 6.97
CA ARG A 107 8.51 -13.63 7.58
C ARG A 107 9.72 -12.92 6.97
N TYR A 108 10.86 -13.60 6.83
CA TYR A 108 12.03 -13.00 6.19
C TYR A 108 11.76 -12.59 4.74
N THR A 109 11.03 -13.43 4.00
CA THR A 109 10.64 -13.14 2.63
C THR A 109 9.74 -11.89 2.56
N TRP A 110 8.81 -11.77 3.51
CA TRP A 110 7.98 -10.58 3.66
C TRP A 110 8.81 -9.32 3.92
N THR A 111 9.75 -9.40 4.87
CA THR A 111 10.67 -8.31 5.19
C THR A 111 11.46 -7.88 3.96
N ILE A 112 11.94 -8.81 3.13
CA ILE A 112 12.67 -8.48 1.89
C ILE A 112 11.80 -7.64 0.94
N PHE A 113 10.58 -8.09 0.63
CA PHE A 113 9.69 -7.35 -0.27
C PHE A 113 9.35 -5.96 0.27
N GLN A 114 8.97 -5.88 1.55
CA GLN A 114 8.64 -4.62 2.20
C GLN A 114 9.84 -3.66 2.23
N SER A 115 11.04 -4.15 2.52
CA SER A 115 12.26 -3.32 2.49
C SER A 115 12.58 -2.81 1.09
N ILE A 116 12.45 -3.63 0.04
CA ILE A 116 12.69 -3.19 -1.35
C ILE A 116 11.69 -2.10 -1.75
N GLU A 117 10.43 -2.29 -1.40
CA GLU A 117 9.36 -1.33 -1.68
C GLU A 117 9.58 0.00 -0.94
N TYR A 118 9.78 -0.06 0.37
CA TYR A 118 9.95 1.12 1.20
C TYR A 118 11.23 1.88 0.84
N GLN A 119 12.31 1.17 0.46
CA GLN A 119 13.50 1.81 -0.09
C GLN A 119 13.19 2.61 -1.36
N GLY A 120 12.34 2.05 -2.24
CA GLY A 120 11.89 2.74 -3.44
C GLY A 120 11.11 4.01 -3.14
N GLU A 121 10.25 4.01 -2.14
CA GLU A 121 9.51 5.19 -1.69
C GLU A 121 10.47 6.22 -1.07
N GLN A 122 11.34 5.78 -0.17
CA GLN A 122 12.32 6.60 0.54
C GLN A 122 13.26 7.34 -0.41
N ASP A 123 13.78 6.65 -1.42
CA ASP A 123 14.62 7.25 -2.45
C ASP A 123 13.92 8.42 -3.17
N GLN A 124 12.61 8.32 -3.43
CA GLN A 124 11.87 9.41 -4.08
C GLN A 124 11.70 10.60 -3.14
N VAL A 125 11.39 10.34 -1.88
CA VAL A 125 11.22 11.41 -0.89
C VAL A 125 12.56 12.10 -0.60
N LYS A 126 13.66 11.34 -0.55
CA LYS A 126 15.02 11.89 -0.45
C LYS A 126 15.37 12.74 -1.66
N LEU A 127 15.05 12.29 -2.86
CA LEU A 127 15.28 13.04 -4.09
C LEU A 127 14.50 14.36 -4.08
N TYR A 128 13.24 14.33 -3.64
CA TYR A 128 12.44 15.53 -3.40
C TYR A 128 13.10 16.47 -2.38
N ASN A 129 13.47 15.97 -1.20
CA ASN A 129 14.11 16.77 -0.16
C ASN A 129 15.42 17.41 -0.66
N PHE A 130 16.21 16.67 -1.44
CA PHE A 130 17.43 17.18 -2.06
C PHE A 130 17.13 18.31 -3.05
N PHE A 131 16.18 18.11 -3.99
CA PHE A 131 15.84 19.16 -4.94
C PHE A 131 15.23 20.39 -4.27
N ASN A 132 14.43 20.21 -3.23
CA ASN A 132 13.93 21.32 -2.44
C ASN A 132 15.05 22.08 -1.74
N ALA A 133 15.96 21.36 -1.07
CA ALA A 133 17.12 21.98 -0.43
C ALA A 133 17.95 22.77 -1.45
N LEU A 134 18.20 22.19 -2.62
CA LEU A 134 18.90 22.83 -3.73
C LEU A 134 18.16 24.09 -4.23
N LEU A 135 16.84 24.02 -4.44
CA LEU A 135 16.04 25.18 -4.84
C LEU A 135 16.00 26.28 -3.76
N THR A 136 16.04 25.92 -2.48
CA THR A 136 16.06 26.89 -1.37
C THR A 136 17.45 27.48 -1.09
N HIS A 137 18.53 26.81 -1.50
CA HIS A 137 19.91 27.19 -1.19
C HIS A 137 20.75 27.61 -2.41
N ILE A 138 20.23 27.50 -3.64
CA ILE A 138 20.86 28.16 -4.80
C ILE A 138 20.67 29.67 -4.63
N PRO A 139 21.76 30.46 -4.53
CA PRO A 139 21.65 31.91 -4.59
C PRO A 139 21.08 32.30 -5.95
N THR A 140 20.11 33.21 -5.97
CA THR A 140 19.68 33.92 -7.19
C THR A 140 20.80 34.83 -7.68
N ASN A 141 21.93 34.27 -8.09
CA ASN A 141 22.96 34.98 -8.84
C ASN A 141 22.59 34.87 -10.32
N SER A 142 21.68 35.77 -10.72
CA SER A 142 21.55 36.17 -12.11
C SER A 142 22.84 36.87 -12.55
N THR A 143 23.74 36.13 -13.18
CA THR A 143 24.61 36.56 -14.29
C THR A 143 25.44 35.35 -14.70
N TYR A 144 25.65 35.13 -16.01
CA TYR A 144 26.42 34.01 -16.62
C TYR A 144 25.67 32.73 -17.03
N LEU A 145 24.53 32.84 -17.72
CA LEU A 145 24.26 31.92 -18.83
C LEU A 145 23.69 32.71 -20.02
N GLN A 146 24.61 33.19 -20.86
CA GLN A 146 24.29 33.55 -22.24
C GLN A 146 23.85 32.30 -23.00
N LYS A 147 22.84 32.47 -23.86
CA LYS A 147 22.28 31.48 -24.80
C LYS A 147 23.32 30.49 -25.36
N PRO A 148 22.91 29.24 -25.52
CA PRO A 148 22.98 28.64 -26.84
C PRO A 148 21.58 28.29 -27.34
N THR A 149 21.34 28.64 -28.59
CA THR A 149 20.22 28.24 -29.42
C THR A 149 20.18 26.71 -29.59
N SER A 150 19.13 26.05 -29.09
CA SER A 150 18.49 24.88 -29.73
C SER A 150 17.27 24.45 -28.92
N SER A 151 16.29 23.92 -29.64
CA SER A 151 14.93 23.57 -29.26
C SER A 151 14.82 22.58 -28.10
N ASP A 152 14.11 22.97 -27.04
CA ASP A 152 13.17 22.07 -26.35
C ASP A 152 12.17 22.90 -25.51
N ALA A 153 10.96 23.04 -26.05
CA ALA A 153 9.87 23.77 -25.41
C ALA A 153 9.12 22.85 -24.44
N THR A 154 9.59 22.77 -23.19
CA THR A 154 8.77 22.29 -22.08
C THR A 154 7.74 23.36 -21.73
N SER A 155 6.48 22.99 -21.87
CA SER A 155 5.36 23.90 -22.05
C SER A 155 4.95 24.55 -20.72
N LYS A 156 4.94 25.88 -20.73
CA LYS A 156 4.26 26.74 -19.75
C LYS A 156 2.80 26.30 -19.56
N SER A 157 2.40 26.07 -18.32
CA SER A 157 1.00 25.87 -17.93
C SER A 157 0.31 27.22 -17.76
N SER A 158 -0.27 27.76 -18.83
CA SER A 158 -1.26 28.82 -18.73
C SER A 158 -2.65 28.21 -18.60
N SER A 159 -3.29 28.45 -17.47
CA SER A 159 -4.71 28.24 -17.23
C SER A 159 -5.51 29.22 -18.08
N THR A 160 -5.96 28.77 -19.24
CA THR A 160 -7.10 29.37 -19.94
C THR A 160 -8.04 28.25 -20.32
N ASP A 161 -9.21 28.30 -19.71
CA ASP A 161 -10.39 27.50 -20.03
C ASP A 161 -10.84 27.92 -21.44
N THR A 162 -10.39 27.19 -22.46
CA THR A 162 -10.93 27.31 -23.82
C THR A 162 -11.42 25.94 -24.24
N THR A 163 -12.73 25.83 -24.36
CA THR A 163 -13.47 24.72 -24.98
C THR A 163 -13.11 24.57 -26.45
N VAL A 164 -11.90 24.07 -26.73
CA VAL A 164 -11.53 23.55 -28.05
C VAL A 164 -11.69 22.04 -27.96
N GLU A 165 -12.70 21.50 -28.65
CA GLU A 165 -12.84 20.06 -28.88
C GLU A 165 -11.55 19.52 -29.49
N THR A 166 -10.67 19.01 -28.63
CA THR A 166 -9.37 18.51 -29.02
C THR A 166 -9.59 17.11 -29.58
N LYS A 167 -9.51 16.97 -30.90
CA LYS A 167 -9.66 15.68 -31.60
C LYS A 167 -8.67 14.67 -31.01
N PHE A 168 -9.19 13.54 -30.51
CA PHE A 168 -8.40 12.37 -30.11
C PHE A 168 -8.21 11.47 -31.32
N GLU A 169 -6.98 10.99 -31.54
CA GLU A 169 -6.66 10.09 -32.64
C GLU A 169 -7.11 8.66 -32.31
N ASP A 170 -7.61 7.93 -33.31
CA ASP A 170 -7.93 6.50 -33.18
C ASP A 170 -6.63 5.70 -33.21
N GLU A 171 -6.38 4.94 -32.15
CA GLU A 171 -5.18 4.14 -32.03
C GLU A 171 -5.45 2.64 -32.18
N SER A 172 -6.67 2.26 -32.59
CA SER A 172 -7.06 0.86 -32.79
C SER A 172 -6.00 0.10 -33.62
N PRO A 173 -5.74 -1.20 -33.34
CA PRO A 173 -4.75 -1.95 -34.11
C PRO A 173 -5.12 -1.91 -35.59
N SER A 174 -4.33 -1.19 -36.39
CA SER A 174 -4.61 -0.96 -37.79
C SER A 174 -4.33 -2.22 -38.60
N ASP A 175 -5.38 -2.78 -39.23
CA ASP A 175 -5.22 -3.17 -40.63
C ASP A 175 -5.05 -1.88 -41.45
N CYS A 176 -4.14 -1.95 -42.41
CA CYS A 176 -3.63 -0.82 -43.18
C CYS A 176 -4.71 -0.04 -43.97
N ASN A 177 -4.46 1.25 -44.13
CA ASN A 177 -5.12 2.26 -44.98
C ASN A 177 -6.43 2.88 -44.46
N SER A 178 -6.33 4.08 -43.87
CA SER A 178 -7.38 5.10 -44.02
C SER A 178 -6.84 6.53 -43.97
N SER A 179 -7.36 7.36 -44.88
CA SER A 179 -6.99 8.78 -45.13
C SER A 179 -7.51 9.76 -44.06
N PRO A 180 -7.00 11.00 -43.98
CA PRO A 180 -7.10 11.87 -42.79
C PRO A 180 -8.47 12.55 -42.53
N ASN A 181 -9.58 12.17 -43.18
CA ASN A 181 -10.77 13.04 -43.25
C ASN A 181 -12.13 12.40 -42.89
N HIS A 182 -12.19 11.32 -42.08
CA HIS A 182 -13.47 10.77 -41.60
C HIS A 182 -13.74 11.00 -40.10
N PRO A 183 -15.01 11.16 -39.67
CA PRO A 183 -15.37 11.15 -38.25
C PRO A 183 -15.02 9.78 -37.67
N VAL A 184 -14.22 9.81 -36.60
CA VAL A 184 -13.64 8.67 -35.87
C VAL A 184 -14.68 7.61 -35.43
N GLU A 185 -15.96 7.97 -35.37
CA GLU A 185 -17.06 7.10 -34.95
C GLU A 185 -17.35 5.95 -35.92
N SER A 186 -16.89 6.02 -37.18
CA SER A 186 -17.27 5.05 -38.22
C SER A 186 -16.49 3.72 -38.20
N ASN A 187 -15.27 3.68 -37.64
CA ASN A 187 -14.38 2.50 -37.70
C ASN A 187 -14.12 1.83 -36.34
N TYR A 188 -14.49 2.46 -35.22
CA TYR A 188 -14.29 1.87 -33.89
C TYR A 188 -15.36 0.83 -33.59
N LYS A 189 -14.97 -0.43 -33.44
CA LYS A 189 -15.87 -1.56 -33.14
C LYS A 189 -16.04 -1.85 -31.63
N GLY A 190 -15.47 -1.01 -30.77
CA GLY A 190 -15.51 -1.20 -29.32
C GLY A 190 -16.74 -0.56 -28.67
N ILE A 191 -16.67 -0.31 -27.36
CA ILE A 191 -17.80 0.24 -26.61
C ILE A 191 -17.96 1.74 -26.88
N HIS A 192 -19.20 2.13 -27.20
CA HIS A 192 -19.62 3.52 -27.21
C HIS A 192 -20.28 3.84 -25.87
N LEU A 193 -19.76 4.86 -25.17
CA LEU A 193 -20.32 5.30 -23.89
C LEU A 193 -21.24 6.50 -24.11
N GLY A 194 -22.37 6.52 -23.39
CA GLY A 194 -23.26 7.67 -23.32
C GLY A 194 -22.63 8.88 -22.61
N ASN A 195 -23.23 10.05 -22.82
CA ASN A 195 -22.96 11.26 -22.07
C ASN A 195 -24.31 11.90 -21.69
N PRO A 196 -24.80 11.73 -20.45
CA PRO A 196 -24.11 11.19 -19.27
C PRO A 196 -23.90 9.65 -19.30
N LEU A 197 -22.94 9.15 -18.51
CA LEU A 197 -22.73 7.71 -18.33
C LEU A 197 -23.93 7.05 -17.64
N THR A 198 -24.38 5.92 -18.17
CA THR A 198 -25.49 5.14 -17.61
C THR A 198 -25.01 3.85 -16.93
N ARG A 199 -25.89 3.20 -16.15
CA ARG A 199 -25.59 1.87 -15.59
C ARG A 199 -25.31 0.83 -16.68
N ARG A 200 -26.02 0.89 -17.81
CA ARG A 200 -25.79 -0.01 -18.95
C ARG A 200 -24.39 0.18 -19.54
N ASP A 201 -23.91 1.42 -19.61
CA ASP A 201 -22.55 1.73 -20.05
C ASP A 201 -21.50 1.14 -19.11
N LEU A 202 -21.73 1.24 -17.80
CA LEU A 202 -20.86 0.64 -16.79
C LEU A 202 -20.81 -0.89 -16.90
N ASP A 203 -21.96 -1.56 -17.04
CA ASP A 203 -22.02 -3.02 -17.18
C ASP A 203 -21.28 -3.48 -18.44
N ASN A 204 -21.45 -2.76 -19.56
CA ASN A 204 -20.70 -3.00 -20.79
C ASN A 204 -19.19 -2.82 -20.57
N LEU A 205 -18.78 -1.75 -19.88
CA LEU A 205 -17.38 -1.45 -19.60
C LEU A 205 -16.71 -2.55 -18.76
N ILE A 206 -17.39 -3.01 -17.71
CA ILE A 206 -16.97 -4.14 -16.88
C ILE A 206 -16.78 -5.38 -17.76
N GLU A 207 -17.75 -5.69 -18.63
CA GLU A 207 -17.67 -6.86 -19.51
C GLU A 207 -16.50 -6.79 -20.49
N SER A 208 -16.25 -5.61 -21.08
CA SER A 208 -15.12 -5.43 -21.99
C SER A 208 -13.78 -5.54 -21.30
N PHE A 209 -13.62 -4.96 -20.11
CA PHE A 209 -12.36 -5.07 -19.36
C PHE A 209 -12.14 -6.48 -18.79
N ARG A 210 -13.21 -7.23 -18.51
CA ARG A 210 -13.14 -8.64 -18.10
C ARG A 210 -12.67 -9.55 -19.24
N LYS A 211 -13.09 -9.28 -20.47
CA LYS A 211 -12.69 -10.10 -21.63
C LYS A 211 -11.19 -9.93 -21.90
N LYS A 212 -10.45 -11.04 -21.91
CA LYS A 212 -9.01 -11.07 -22.22
C LYS A 212 -8.66 -10.57 -23.63
N LYS A 213 -9.64 -10.51 -24.55
CA LYS A 213 -9.45 -9.93 -25.88
C LYS A 213 -9.41 -8.41 -25.77
N THR A 214 -8.27 -7.83 -26.17
CA THR A 214 -7.91 -6.42 -26.20
C THR A 214 -8.94 -5.52 -26.89
N HIS A 215 -10.03 -5.17 -26.22
CA HIS A 215 -10.88 -4.04 -26.60
C HIS A 215 -10.53 -2.90 -25.66
N ARG A 216 -9.43 -2.22 -26.00
CA ARG A 216 -9.03 -0.98 -25.35
C ARG A 216 -10.15 0.05 -25.60
N LEU A 217 -10.54 0.77 -24.56
CA LEU A 217 -11.52 1.85 -24.70
C LEU A 217 -10.95 2.94 -25.61
N HIS A 218 -11.76 3.55 -26.48
CA HIS A 218 -11.27 4.63 -27.33
C HIS A 218 -10.83 5.83 -26.48
N ALA A 219 -9.74 6.52 -26.85
CA ALA A 219 -9.17 7.63 -26.07
C ALA A 219 -10.18 8.76 -25.81
N LYS A 220 -11.09 9.03 -26.76
CA LYS A 220 -12.25 9.93 -26.61
C LYS A 220 -13.06 9.59 -25.35
N TYR A 221 -13.45 8.33 -25.17
CA TYR A 221 -14.27 7.89 -24.03
C TYR A 221 -13.50 7.92 -22.71
N VAL A 222 -12.21 7.58 -22.74
CA VAL A 222 -11.32 7.75 -21.57
C VAL A 222 -11.31 9.21 -21.14
N ALA A 223 -11.06 10.12 -22.07
CA ALA A 223 -11.06 11.55 -21.78
C ALA A 223 -12.43 12.07 -21.30
N THR A 224 -13.53 11.56 -21.85
CA THR A 224 -14.89 11.87 -21.40
C THR A 224 -15.11 11.48 -19.94
N ILE A 225 -14.74 10.24 -19.55
CA ILE A 225 -14.84 9.79 -18.15
C ILE A 225 -14.01 10.69 -17.23
N LEU A 226 -12.75 10.96 -17.59
CA LEU A 226 -11.85 11.78 -16.78
C LEU A 226 -12.37 13.21 -16.58
N LYS A 227 -12.90 13.83 -17.65
CA LYS A 227 -13.46 15.19 -17.60
C LYS A 227 -14.73 15.25 -16.75
N GLN A 228 -15.66 14.30 -16.93
CA GLN A 228 -16.88 14.24 -16.12
C GLN A 228 -16.54 13.98 -14.65
N ALA A 229 -15.64 13.04 -14.37
CA ALA A 229 -15.22 12.74 -13.00
C ALA A 229 -14.56 13.95 -12.33
N THR A 230 -13.69 14.67 -13.05
CA THR A 230 -13.10 15.93 -12.56
C THR A 230 -14.19 16.95 -12.19
N ALA A 231 -15.18 17.13 -13.05
CA ALA A 231 -16.28 18.06 -12.80
C ALA A 231 -17.14 17.66 -11.58
N GLN A 232 -17.31 16.36 -11.35
CA GLN A 232 -18.04 15.84 -10.18
C GLN A 232 -17.21 16.00 -8.90
N LEU A 233 -15.94 15.57 -8.91
CA LEU A 233 -15.04 15.63 -7.75
C LEU A 233 -14.78 17.06 -7.26
N LYS A 234 -14.79 18.06 -8.16
CA LYS A 234 -14.72 19.49 -7.80
C LYS A 234 -15.82 19.94 -6.83
N LYS A 235 -17.00 19.32 -6.92
CA LYS A 235 -18.16 19.67 -6.09
C LYS A 235 -18.12 19.02 -4.70
N LEU A 236 -17.26 18.01 -4.51
CA LEU A 236 -17.17 17.27 -3.25
C LEU A 236 -16.35 18.04 -2.20
N PRO A 237 -16.56 17.79 -0.91
CA PRO A 237 -15.67 18.27 0.15
C PRO A 237 -14.33 17.51 0.16
N ASN A 238 -13.36 17.98 0.94
CA ASN A 238 -12.11 17.25 1.16
C ASN A 238 -12.32 15.96 1.96
N LEU A 239 -13.30 15.95 2.87
CA LEU A 239 -13.73 14.76 3.59
C LEU A 239 -15.18 14.46 3.22
N ASN A 240 -15.41 13.35 2.54
CA ASN A 240 -16.76 12.89 2.25
C ASN A 240 -17.49 12.56 3.55
N VAL A 241 -18.81 12.71 3.56
CA VAL A 241 -19.67 12.25 4.66
C VAL A 241 -20.58 11.16 4.11
N ALA A 242 -20.36 9.93 4.56
CA ALA A 242 -21.16 8.79 4.17
C ALA A 242 -22.13 8.40 5.29
N SER A 243 -23.36 8.03 4.93
CA SER A 243 -24.38 7.57 5.87
C SER A 243 -24.78 6.13 5.56
N THR A 244 -24.87 5.30 6.62
CA THR A 244 -25.45 3.94 6.51
C THR A 244 -26.93 3.90 6.90
N ALA A 245 -27.59 5.06 7.03
CA ALA A 245 -28.98 5.13 7.49
C ALA A 245 -29.95 4.34 6.60
N ILE A 246 -29.74 4.36 5.27
CA ILE A 246 -30.56 3.67 4.28
C ILE A 246 -30.09 2.23 4.09
N SER A 247 -28.84 2.06 3.62
CA SER A 247 -28.25 0.76 3.29
C SER A 247 -28.06 -0.18 4.48
N LYS A 248 -28.00 0.36 5.71
CA LYS A 248 -27.59 -0.33 6.95
C LYS A 248 -26.18 -0.94 6.90
N GLN A 249 -25.44 -0.67 5.83
CA GLN A 249 -24.08 -1.15 5.63
C GLN A 249 -23.27 -0.22 4.74
N ILE A 250 -21.94 -0.27 4.83
CA ILE A 250 -21.05 0.28 3.82
C ILE A 250 -19.83 -0.61 3.68
N THR A 251 -19.36 -0.76 2.44
CA THR A 251 -18.19 -1.59 2.13
C THR A 251 -16.96 -0.71 1.96
N VAL A 252 -15.84 -1.08 2.57
CA VAL A 252 -14.56 -0.39 2.49
C VAL A 252 -13.55 -1.30 1.82
N CYS A 253 -13.00 -0.84 0.71
CA CYS A 253 -11.92 -1.47 -0.03
C CYS A 253 -10.65 -0.63 0.16
N GLY A 254 -9.53 -1.29 0.42
CA GLY A 254 -8.21 -0.64 0.42
C GLY A 254 -7.58 -0.65 -0.97
N ASP A 255 -6.26 -0.69 -0.98
CA ASP A 255 -5.42 -0.61 -2.18
C ASP A 255 -5.80 -1.70 -3.19
N LEU A 256 -5.78 -1.33 -4.48
CA LEU A 256 -6.06 -2.23 -5.60
C LEU A 256 -4.85 -2.37 -6.52
N HIS A 257 -4.02 -1.35 -6.65
CA HIS A 257 -2.78 -1.37 -7.44
C HIS A 257 -2.92 -2.04 -8.82
N GLY A 258 -3.94 -1.63 -9.58
CA GLY A 258 -4.20 -2.15 -10.92
C GLY A 258 -4.50 -3.66 -10.98
N LYS A 259 -5.00 -4.26 -9.89
CA LYS A 259 -5.48 -5.64 -9.83
C LYS A 259 -6.96 -5.72 -10.21
N LEU A 260 -7.24 -5.61 -11.50
CA LEU A 260 -8.60 -5.66 -12.03
C LEU A 260 -9.36 -6.93 -11.62
N ASP A 261 -8.71 -8.10 -11.65
CA ASP A 261 -9.35 -9.36 -11.27
C ASP A 261 -9.80 -9.37 -9.80
N ASP A 262 -9.03 -8.77 -8.90
CA ASP A 262 -9.38 -8.62 -7.48
C ASP A 262 -10.64 -7.74 -7.34
N LEU A 263 -10.68 -6.61 -8.04
CA LEU A 263 -11.84 -5.72 -8.06
C LEU A 263 -13.11 -6.44 -8.56
N LEU A 264 -12.99 -7.22 -9.64
CA LEU A 264 -14.10 -8.00 -10.19
C LEU A 264 -14.57 -9.10 -9.22
N ILE A 265 -13.67 -9.73 -8.46
CA ILE A 265 -14.02 -10.69 -7.41
C ILE A 265 -14.80 -10.01 -6.29
N ILE A 266 -14.42 -8.79 -5.88
CA ILE A 266 -15.15 -8.02 -4.88
C ILE A 266 -16.59 -7.80 -5.34
N PHE A 267 -16.81 -7.37 -6.58
CA PHE A 267 -18.16 -7.16 -7.10
C PHE A 267 -18.94 -8.45 -7.30
N HIS A 268 -18.26 -9.53 -7.70
CA HIS A 268 -18.90 -10.84 -7.81
C HIS A 268 -19.41 -11.33 -6.46
N LYS A 269 -18.64 -11.11 -5.38
CA LYS A 269 -18.98 -11.59 -4.03
C LYS A 269 -19.92 -10.66 -3.26
N ASN A 270 -19.77 -9.34 -3.40
CA ASN A 270 -20.48 -8.35 -2.59
C ASN A 270 -21.51 -7.53 -3.38
N GLY A 271 -21.65 -7.79 -4.68
CA GLY A 271 -22.52 -7.02 -5.58
C GLY A 271 -21.85 -5.77 -6.12
N LEU A 272 -22.47 -5.16 -7.13
CA LEU A 272 -22.04 -3.85 -7.64
C LEU A 272 -22.55 -2.73 -6.72
N PRO A 273 -21.98 -1.51 -6.82
CA PRO A 273 -22.49 -0.36 -6.09
C PRO A 273 -23.95 -0.06 -6.42
N SER A 274 -24.69 0.36 -5.39
CA SER A 274 -26.05 0.90 -5.44
C SER A 274 -26.32 1.74 -4.18
N ALA A 275 -27.50 2.34 -4.05
CA ALA A 275 -27.90 3.05 -2.83
C ALA A 275 -27.93 2.13 -1.59
N GLU A 276 -28.24 0.85 -1.79
CA GLU A 276 -28.31 -0.19 -0.75
C GLU A 276 -26.96 -0.89 -0.50
N ASN A 277 -25.99 -0.68 -1.40
CA ASN A 277 -24.67 -1.29 -1.33
C ASN A 277 -23.56 -0.25 -1.60
N PRO A 278 -23.36 0.72 -0.71
CA PRO A 278 -22.37 1.76 -0.91
C PRO A 278 -20.94 1.27 -0.67
N TYR A 279 -19.99 1.90 -1.36
CA TYR A 279 -18.56 1.58 -1.31
C TYR A 279 -17.69 2.80 -1.03
N VAL A 280 -16.64 2.60 -0.23
CA VAL A 280 -15.49 3.49 -0.11
C VAL A 280 -14.26 2.77 -0.66
N PHE A 281 -13.61 3.34 -1.67
CA PHE A 281 -12.32 2.87 -2.18
C PHE A 281 -11.23 3.80 -1.68
N ASN A 282 -10.32 3.27 -0.87
CA ASN A 282 -9.43 4.05 -0.02
C ASN A 282 -8.03 4.24 -0.61
N GLY A 283 -7.96 4.86 -1.79
CA GLY A 283 -6.70 5.20 -2.47
C GLY A 283 -5.97 4.02 -3.09
N ASP A 284 -4.87 4.33 -3.78
CA ASP A 284 -3.93 3.39 -4.40
C ASP A 284 -4.61 2.45 -5.40
N PHE A 285 -5.28 3.08 -6.36
CA PHE A 285 -6.01 2.40 -7.43
C PHE A 285 -5.06 1.89 -8.52
N VAL A 286 -3.99 2.64 -8.75
CA VAL A 286 -3.05 2.50 -9.88
C VAL A 286 -1.67 2.04 -9.41
N ASP A 287 -0.72 2.01 -10.36
CA ASP A 287 0.65 1.52 -10.19
C ASP A 287 0.78 0.03 -9.83
N ARG A 288 2.00 -0.49 -9.99
CA ARG A 288 2.42 -1.89 -9.71
C ARG A 288 1.76 -2.94 -10.62
N GLY A 289 0.44 -3.02 -10.63
CA GLY A 289 -0.34 -3.86 -11.53
C GLY A 289 -0.31 -3.39 -12.99
N LYS A 290 -0.81 -4.24 -13.89
CA LYS A 290 -0.81 -3.99 -15.35
C LYS A 290 -2.13 -3.39 -15.88
N LYS A 291 -3.12 -3.30 -15.00
CA LYS A 291 -4.50 -2.90 -15.29
C LYS A 291 -4.92 -1.71 -14.44
N GLY A 292 -3.97 -0.82 -14.12
CA GLY A 292 -4.22 0.38 -13.33
C GLY A 292 -5.25 1.28 -13.99
N LEU A 293 -5.15 1.47 -15.31
CA LEU A 293 -6.06 2.38 -16.02
C LEU A 293 -7.49 1.81 -16.10
N GLU A 294 -7.64 0.51 -16.32
CA GLU A 294 -8.96 -0.14 -16.31
C GLU A 294 -9.62 -0.06 -14.93
N VAL A 295 -8.85 -0.31 -13.85
CA VAL A 295 -9.34 -0.15 -12.47
C VAL A 295 -9.77 1.29 -12.23
N PHE A 296 -8.90 2.25 -12.55
CA PHE A 296 -9.19 3.68 -12.31
C PHE A 296 -10.43 4.14 -13.08
N LEU A 297 -10.56 3.79 -14.36
CA LEU A 297 -11.72 4.15 -15.16
C LEU A 297 -13.01 3.51 -14.63
N LEU A 298 -12.98 2.25 -14.17
CA LEU A 298 -14.15 1.63 -13.57
C LEU A 298 -14.60 2.34 -12.29
N LEU A 299 -13.66 2.71 -11.41
CA LEU A 299 -13.97 3.43 -10.18
C LEU A 299 -14.57 4.81 -10.47
N LEU A 300 -14.00 5.56 -11.42
CA LEU A 300 -14.55 6.85 -11.84
C LEU A 300 -15.93 6.71 -12.49
N SER A 301 -16.13 5.71 -13.35
CA SER A 301 -17.45 5.44 -13.92
C SER A 301 -18.48 5.07 -12.85
N MET A 302 -18.10 4.32 -11.82
CA MET A 302 -18.98 4.01 -10.70
C MET A 302 -19.33 5.24 -9.86
N LEU A 303 -18.36 6.13 -9.61
CA LEU A 303 -18.62 7.43 -8.98
C LEU A 303 -19.64 8.26 -9.80
N LEU A 304 -19.51 8.27 -11.12
CA LEU A 304 -20.41 9.03 -12.00
C LEU A 304 -21.82 8.44 -12.06
N VAL A 305 -21.96 7.11 -12.05
CA VAL A 305 -23.26 6.42 -12.09
C VAL A 305 -23.92 6.37 -10.71
N PHE A 306 -23.13 6.33 -9.63
CA PHE A 306 -23.58 6.21 -8.23
C PHE A 306 -22.94 7.28 -7.34
N PRO A 307 -23.24 8.58 -7.56
CA PRO A 307 -22.58 9.67 -6.85
C PRO A 307 -22.75 9.65 -5.32
N ASP A 308 -23.88 9.12 -4.83
CA ASP A 308 -24.15 8.97 -3.38
C ASP A 308 -23.80 7.57 -2.85
N GLY A 309 -23.41 6.65 -3.73
CA GLY A 309 -23.13 5.24 -3.40
C GLY A 309 -21.66 4.86 -3.50
N VAL A 310 -20.80 5.71 -4.08
CA VAL A 310 -19.38 5.41 -4.27
C VAL A 310 -18.54 6.61 -3.86
N PHE A 311 -17.65 6.37 -2.91
CA PHE A 311 -16.71 7.35 -2.39
C PHE A 311 -15.29 6.91 -2.76
N LEU A 312 -14.51 7.82 -3.35
CA LEU A 312 -13.11 7.59 -3.69
C LEU A 312 -12.26 8.51 -2.83
N ASN A 313 -11.33 7.94 -2.06
CA ASN A 313 -10.32 8.70 -1.35
C ASN A 313 -9.01 8.68 -2.15
N ARG A 314 -8.22 9.74 -2.06
CA ARG A 314 -6.88 9.82 -2.64
C ARG A 314 -5.92 8.92 -1.84
N GLY A 315 -5.07 8.15 -2.53
CA GLY A 315 -3.91 7.48 -1.96
C GLY A 315 -2.61 8.18 -2.35
N ASN A 316 -1.48 7.68 -1.84
CA ASN A 316 -0.18 8.27 -2.17
C ASN A 316 0.24 7.96 -3.62
N HIS A 317 -0.28 6.89 -4.23
CA HIS A 317 -0.05 6.56 -5.63
C HIS A 317 -0.92 7.36 -6.61
N GLU A 318 -1.90 8.15 -6.17
CA GLU A 318 -2.58 9.15 -7.00
C GLU A 318 -1.74 10.45 -7.09
N ASP A 319 -0.48 10.27 -7.51
CA ASP A 319 0.55 11.29 -7.64
C ASP A 319 1.45 11.00 -8.87
N HIS A 320 1.75 12.04 -9.65
CA HIS A 320 2.56 11.91 -10.86
C HIS A 320 3.97 11.36 -10.59
N VAL A 321 4.61 11.77 -9.49
CA VAL A 321 5.97 11.33 -9.13
C VAL A 321 5.97 9.83 -8.84
N MET A 322 4.96 9.35 -8.10
CA MET A 322 4.77 7.92 -7.84
C MET A 322 4.52 7.15 -9.16
N ASN A 323 3.61 7.63 -9.99
CA ASN A 323 3.26 6.98 -11.26
C ASN A 323 4.42 6.88 -12.26
N THR A 324 5.37 7.81 -12.18
CA THR A 324 6.60 7.80 -13.00
C THR A 324 7.47 6.59 -12.65
N ARG A 325 7.63 6.29 -11.35
CA ARG A 325 8.49 5.20 -10.87
C ARG A 325 7.80 3.83 -10.92
N TYR A 326 6.51 3.78 -10.55
CA TYR A 326 5.82 2.52 -10.27
C TYR A 326 4.96 1.99 -11.42
N GLY A 327 5.03 2.65 -12.58
CA GLY A 327 4.72 2.05 -13.87
C GLY A 327 3.39 2.48 -14.49
N PHE A 328 2.55 3.24 -13.80
CA PHE A 328 1.28 3.70 -14.36
C PHE A 328 1.46 4.64 -15.55
N ILE A 329 2.43 5.57 -15.53
CA ILE A 329 2.74 6.42 -16.70
C ILE A 329 3.14 5.55 -17.90
N ARG A 330 3.98 4.53 -17.65
CA ARG A 330 4.40 3.58 -18.69
C ARG A 330 3.20 2.79 -19.22
N GLU A 331 2.28 2.36 -18.35
CA GLU A 331 1.05 1.68 -18.75
C GLU A 331 0.21 2.55 -19.70
N VAL A 332 -0.04 3.81 -19.34
CA VAL A 332 -0.82 4.75 -20.16
C VAL A 332 -0.13 5.02 -21.49
N ARG A 333 1.19 5.24 -21.51
CA ARG A 333 1.98 5.45 -22.75
C ARG A 333 1.97 4.24 -23.67
N LEU A 334 2.03 3.03 -23.12
CA LEU A 334 1.95 1.80 -23.92
C LEU A 334 0.54 1.59 -24.48
N LYS A 335 -0.49 1.96 -23.72
CA LYS A 335 -1.90 1.81 -24.12
C LYS A 335 -2.37 2.92 -25.05
N TYR A 336 -1.88 4.15 -24.95
CA TYR A 336 -2.35 5.29 -25.74
C TYR A 336 -1.18 6.11 -26.29
N LYS A 337 -0.47 5.61 -27.30
CA LYS A 337 0.82 6.17 -27.75
C LYS A 337 0.73 7.65 -28.13
N HIS A 338 -0.25 8.01 -28.94
CA HIS A 338 -0.42 9.36 -29.48
C HIS A 338 -1.21 10.26 -28.53
N ASN A 339 -2.08 9.67 -27.70
CA ASN A 339 -2.95 10.41 -26.79
C ASN A 339 -2.44 10.45 -25.33
N ALA A 340 -1.38 9.73 -24.97
CA ALA A 340 -0.95 9.51 -23.58
C ALA A 340 -0.71 10.81 -22.81
N GLU A 341 0.06 11.74 -23.37
CA GLU A 341 0.39 12.99 -22.68
C GLU A 341 -0.87 13.84 -22.39
N ARG A 342 -1.87 13.80 -23.28
CA ARG A 342 -3.16 14.46 -23.05
C ARG A 342 -3.98 13.75 -21.97
N LEU A 343 -3.99 12.42 -21.99
CA LEU A 343 -4.70 11.62 -20.99
C LEU A 343 -4.06 11.73 -19.60
N LEU A 344 -2.73 11.73 -19.52
CA LEU A 344 -1.98 11.89 -18.26
C LEU A 344 -2.28 13.24 -17.61
N LYS A 345 -2.33 14.33 -18.39
CA LYS A 345 -2.76 15.66 -17.89
C LYS A 345 -4.19 15.65 -17.34
N LEU A 346 -5.10 14.92 -17.99
CA LEU A 346 -6.47 14.77 -17.48
C LEU A 346 -6.51 13.94 -16.19
N ILE A 347 -5.70 12.88 -16.10
CA ILE A 347 -5.59 12.05 -14.89
C ILE A 347 -5.03 12.85 -13.71
N GLU A 348 -3.98 13.65 -13.92
CA GLU A 348 -3.49 14.59 -12.89
C GLU A 348 -4.59 15.56 -12.46
N GLY A 349 -5.39 16.04 -13.41
CA GLY A 349 -6.58 16.84 -13.15
C GLY A 349 -7.56 16.14 -12.20
N VAL A 350 -7.82 14.85 -12.40
CA VAL A 350 -8.67 14.05 -11.50
C VAL A 350 -8.06 13.92 -10.11
N TYR A 351 -6.77 13.56 -10.01
CA TYR A 351 -6.11 13.32 -8.72
C TYR A 351 -6.17 14.52 -7.77
N ARG A 352 -6.06 15.74 -8.29
CA ARG A 352 -6.14 16.99 -7.51
C ARG A 352 -7.45 17.15 -6.76
N TRP A 353 -8.53 16.58 -7.29
CA TRP A 353 -9.87 16.76 -6.75
C TRP A 353 -10.38 15.57 -5.95
N LEU A 354 -9.64 14.46 -5.90
CA LEU A 354 -9.98 13.33 -5.05
C LEU A 354 -10.04 13.78 -3.58
N PRO A 355 -11.13 13.48 -2.86
CA PRO A 355 -11.23 13.66 -1.42
C PRO A 355 -10.09 12.96 -0.67
N LEU A 356 -9.66 13.51 0.45
CA LEU A 356 -8.57 12.99 1.28
C LEU A 356 -9.03 11.90 2.24
N GLY A 357 -10.34 11.79 2.47
CA GLY A 357 -10.91 10.80 3.35
C GLY A 357 -12.42 10.78 3.32
N THR A 358 -13.00 9.84 4.06
CA THR A 358 -14.45 9.68 4.23
C THR A 358 -14.77 9.48 5.70
N VAL A 359 -15.78 10.19 6.21
CA VAL A 359 -16.31 10.00 7.56
C VAL A 359 -17.66 9.30 7.48
N VAL A 360 -17.76 8.11 8.07
CA VAL A 360 -19.00 7.31 8.09
C VAL A 360 -19.76 7.58 9.39
N ASN A 361 -21.03 8.00 9.27
CA ASN A 361 -21.94 8.30 10.38
C ASN A 361 -21.34 9.21 11.48
N ASN A 362 -20.39 10.09 11.15
CA ASN A 362 -19.65 10.91 12.12
C ASN A 362 -18.96 10.09 13.24
N LYS A 363 -18.63 8.82 12.96
CA LYS A 363 -18.06 7.89 13.95
C LYS A 363 -16.83 7.15 13.47
N VAL A 364 -16.67 6.94 12.17
CA VAL A 364 -15.50 6.22 11.64
C VAL A 364 -14.82 7.09 10.60
N LEU A 365 -13.52 7.33 10.76
CA LEU A 365 -12.71 8.02 9.77
C LEU A 365 -12.03 6.99 8.86
N ILE A 366 -12.09 7.20 7.56
CA ILE A 366 -11.43 6.40 6.54
C ILE A 366 -10.45 7.30 5.79
N VAL A 367 -9.16 7.00 5.88
CA VAL A 367 -8.06 7.71 5.22
C VAL A 367 -7.07 6.71 4.66
N HIS A 368 -6.34 7.04 3.59
CA HIS A 368 -5.44 6.06 2.97
C HIS A 368 -4.25 5.68 3.85
N GLY A 369 -3.43 6.69 4.20
CA GLY A 369 -2.27 6.59 5.07
C GLY A 369 -2.67 6.53 6.54
N GLY A 370 -2.70 7.64 7.25
CA GLY A 370 -2.98 7.60 8.68
C GLY A 370 -3.19 8.97 9.28
N ILE A 371 -2.76 9.11 10.53
CA ILE A 371 -2.78 10.38 11.25
C ILE A 371 -1.40 10.66 11.83
N SER A 372 -1.29 11.78 12.52
CA SER A 372 -0.18 12.22 13.34
C SER A 372 -0.71 12.95 14.58
N ASP A 373 0.18 13.29 15.51
CA ASP A 373 -0.11 14.09 16.70
C ASP A 373 -0.61 15.50 16.41
N ILE A 374 -0.34 16.02 15.20
CA ILE A 374 -0.81 17.33 14.74
C ILE A 374 -2.05 17.25 13.85
N THR A 375 -2.51 16.06 13.48
CA THR A 375 -3.62 15.93 12.50
C THR A 375 -4.92 16.53 13.05
N ASP A 376 -5.58 17.38 12.25
CA ASP A 376 -6.84 18.02 12.62
C ASP A 376 -7.86 17.97 11.48
N LEU A 377 -9.02 17.33 11.71
CA LEU A 377 -10.06 17.18 10.70
C LEU A 377 -10.72 18.49 10.28
N ASP A 378 -10.79 19.49 11.16
CA ASP A 378 -11.39 20.78 10.81
C ASP A 378 -10.49 21.54 9.83
N TRP A 379 -9.18 21.43 10.02
CA TRP A 379 -8.23 21.96 9.07
C TRP A 379 -8.27 21.21 7.73
N VAL A 380 -8.31 19.87 7.77
CA VAL A 380 -8.40 19.05 6.55
C VAL A 380 -9.63 19.38 5.72
N ARG A 381 -10.75 19.73 6.38
CA ARG A 381 -11.98 20.19 5.69
C ARG A 381 -11.81 21.52 4.96
N SER A 382 -10.97 22.43 5.46
CA SER A 382 -10.81 23.77 4.91
C SER A 382 -9.70 23.91 3.86
N LEU A 383 -8.90 22.86 3.63
CA LEU A 383 -7.76 22.92 2.69
C LEU A 383 -8.21 23.22 1.26
N ASP A 384 -7.39 23.98 0.52
CA ASP A 384 -7.55 24.10 -0.92
C ASP A 384 -6.83 22.94 -1.62
N ARG A 385 -7.55 21.83 -1.79
CA ARG A 385 -6.98 20.61 -2.38
C ARG A 385 -6.45 20.80 -3.81
N GLN A 386 -6.88 21.84 -4.54
CA GLN A 386 -6.39 22.12 -5.88
C GLN A 386 -4.89 22.44 -5.90
N LYS A 387 -4.34 22.99 -4.80
CA LYS A 387 -2.92 23.37 -4.69
C LYS A 387 -1.98 22.17 -4.81
N TYR A 388 -2.42 20.98 -4.39
CA TYR A 388 -1.59 19.78 -4.28
C TYR A 388 -1.63 18.90 -5.54
N VAL A 389 -0.97 19.38 -6.61
CA VAL A 389 -0.78 18.59 -7.85
C VAL A 389 0.00 17.31 -7.56
N SER A 390 1.15 17.48 -6.92
CA SER A 390 1.93 16.39 -6.35
C SER A 390 2.32 16.80 -4.94
N LEU A 391 2.25 15.87 -3.99
CA LEU A 391 2.76 16.13 -2.64
C LEU A 391 4.28 16.07 -2.59
N LEU A 392 4.90 15.42 -3.57
CA LEU A 392 6.35 15.27 -3.73
C LEU A 392 6.94 16.25 -4.73
N ARG A 393 6.18 17.27 -5.13
CA ARG A 393 6.71 18.43 -5.84
C ARG A 393 6.09 19.66 -5.22
N PRO A 394 6.88 20.61 -4.70
CA PRO A 394 6.28 21.84 -4.19
C PRO A 394 5.64 22.58 -5.36
N PRO A 395 4.44 23.16 -5.17
CA PRO A 395 3.97 24.26 -5.98
C PRO A 395 5.10 25.27 -6.27
N VAL A 396 5.47 25.37 -7.55
CA VAL A 396 6.41 26.39 -8.01
C VAL A 396 5.64 27.71 -8.07
N VAL A 397 5.96 28.65 -7.19
CA VAL A 397 5.41 30.01 -7.26
C VAL A 397 6.16 30.77 -8.36
N PRO A 398 5.49 31.33 -9.38
CA PRO A 398 6.17 32.13 -10.40
C PRO A 398 6.71 33.44 -9.80
N GLU A 399 8.01 33.71 -9.95
CA GLU A 399 8.71 34.90 -9.45
C GLU A 399 8.32 36.24 -10.12
N THR A 400 7.18 36.31 -10.83
CA THR A 400 6.86 37.47 -11.69
C THR A 400 5.79 38.42 -11.15
N SER A 401 5.41 38.29 -9.89
CA SER A 401 4.55 39.28 -9.22
C SER A 401 5.27 39.91 -8.03
N ASN A 402 5.70 41.16 -8.20
CA ASN A 402 6.09 42.08 -7.11
C ASN A 402 4.88 42.43 -6.23
N ALA A 403 4.26 41.42 -5.63
CA ALA A 403 3.20 41.56 -4.64
C ALA A 403 3.69 40.98 -3.32
N VAL A 404 3.72 41.86 -2.32
CA VAL A 404 3.76 41.62 -0.88
C VAL A 404 3.47 40.16 -0.48
N ALA A 405 4.50 39.46 0.03
CA ALA A 405 4.45 38.25 0.86
C ALA A 405 3.15 37.41 0.79
N THR A 406 3.02 36.49 -0.17
CA THR A 406 1.99 35.42 -0.19
C THR A 406 2.31 34.46 -1.36
N GLU A 407 2.35 33.13 -1.29
CA GLU A 407 2.09 32.13 -0.26
C GLU A 407 3.16 31.04 -0.42
N ALA A 408 4.15 30.98 0.47
CA ALA A 408 4.84 29.72 0.71
C ALA A 408 3.76 28.76 1.22
N ILE A 409 3.59 27.60 0.59
CA ILE A 409 2.67 26.56 1.06
C ILE A 409 2.82 26.47 2.57
N ASP A 410 1.74 26.66 3.31
CA ASP A 410 1.79 26.52 4.76
C ASP A 410 2.31 25.10 5.03
N LYS A 411 3.54 25.03 5.55
CA LYS A 411 4.23 23.75 5.82
C LYS A 411 3.37 22.85 6.69
N MET A 412 2.55 23.46 7.53
CA MET A 412 1.64 22.73 8.39
C MET A 412 0.45 22.16 7.61
N GLU A 413 -0.20 22.94 6.74
CA GLU A 413 -1.31 22.43 5.91
C GLU A 413 -0.81 21.34 4.93
N TRP A 414 0.37 21.51 4.31
CA TRP A 414 0.97 20.44 3.50
C TRP A 414 1.21 19.18 4.32
N LYS A 415 1.71 19.33 5.56
CA LYS A 415 1.96 18.20 6.45
C LYS A 415 0.68 17.46 6.84
N GLN A 416 -0.46 18.14 6.99
CA GLN A 416 -1.76 17.49 7.21
C GLN A 416 -2.09 16.53 6.06
N VAL A 417 -1.99 17.00 4.81
CA VAL A 417 -2.26 16.15 3.63
C VAL A 417 -1.24 15.03 3.52
N PHE A 418 0.03 15.34 3.79
CA PHE A 418 1.12 14.38 3.71
C PHE A 418 0.92 13.23 4.69
N ASP A 419 0.62 13.52 5.96
CA ASP A 419 0.40 12.50 6.98
C ASP A 419 -0.83 11.63 6.68
N ILE A 420 -1.91 12.24 6.15
CA ILE A 420 -3.12 11.51 5.74
C ILE A 420 -2.83 10.49 4.64
N LEU A 421 -1.88 10.76 3.74
CA LEU A 421 -1.53 9.84 2.66
C LEU A 421 -0.37 8.89 2.97
N TRP A 422 0.51 9.21 3.93
CA TRP A 422 1.79 8.48 4.12
C TRP A 422 2.04 7.90 5.52
N SER A 423 1.30 8.31 6.55
CA SER A 423 1.57 7.86 7.93
C SER A 423 1.14 6.42 8.17
N ASP A 424 1.87 5.70 9.05
CA ASP A 424 1.61 4.32 9.43
C ASP A 424 1.45 4.16 10.96
N PRO A 425 0.63 3.21 11.43
CA PRO A 425 0.55 2.93 12.87
C PRO A 425 1.80 2.20 13.37
N GLN A 426 2.16 2.41 14.64
CA GLN A 426 3.25 1.68 15.33
C GLN A 426 2.81 1.13 16.69
N GLY A 427 3.50 0.07 17.15
CA GLY A 427 3.13 -0.58 18.42
C GLY A 427 3.47 0.22 19.69
N CYS A 428 4.43 1.15 19.62
CA CYS A 428 4.85 1.99 20.74
C CYS A 428 4.16 3.35 20.74
N GLU A 429 4.06 3.97 21.93
CA GLU A 429 3.53 5.32 22.09
C GLU A 429 4.39 6.38 21.38
N GLY A 430 3.77 7.53 21.12
CA GLY A 430 4.39 8.70 20.50
C GLY A 430 4.11 8.83 19.01
N CYS A 431 4.64 9.91 18.43
CA CYS A 431 4.57 10.23 17.02
C CYS A 431 5.99 10.55 16.54
N VAL A 432 6.51 9.81 15.57
CA VAL A 432 7.88 9.99 15.07
C VAL A 432 7.91 9.96 13.54
N PRO A 433 8.86 10.62 12.87
CA PRO A 433 8.97 10.53 11.41
C PRO A 433 9.11 9.09 10.92
N ASN A 434 8.43 8.74 9.83
CA ASN A 434 8.55 7.40 9.25
C ASN A 434 9.86 7.28 8.46
N THR A 435 10.88 6.72 9.11
CA THR A 435 12.22 6.59 8.53
C THR A 435 12.30 5.50 7.45
N LEU A 436 11.45 4.47 7.51
CA LEU A 436 11.48 3.39 6.52
C LEU A 436 10.96 3.86 5.17
N ARG A 437 9.81 4.55 5.14
CA ARG A 437 9.27 5.16 3.91
C ARG A 437 9.93 6.47 3.54
N GLY A 438 10.51 7.16 4.52
CA GLY A 438 11.02 8.53 4.36
C GLY A 438 9.93 9.59 4.26
N ALA A 439 8.64 9.22 4.35
CA ALA A 439 7.48 10.10 4.26
C ALA A 439 6.42 9.73 5.31
N GLY A 440 5.69 10.74 5.79
CA GLY A 440 4.70 10.59 6.85
C GLY A 440 5.32 10.37 8.23
N THR A 441 4.49 9.91 9.15
CA THR A 441 4.89 9.62 10.55
C THR A 441 4.46 8.22 10.96
N TYR A 442 5.19 7.62 11.88
CA TYR A 442 4.66 6.56 12.71
C TYR A 442 3.87 7.16 13.87
N PHE A 443 2.64 6.69 14.06
CA PHE A 443 1.77 7.15 15.15
C PHE A 443 1.38 5.99 16.08
N GLY A 444 1.51 6.21 17.39
CA GLY A 444 1.23 5.23 18.41
C GLY A 444 -0.23 5.15 18.86
N PRO A 445 -0.54 4.24 19.79
CA PRO A 445 -1.88 4.10 20.37
C PRO A 445 -2.34 5.35 21.14
N ASP A 446 -1.43 6.07 21.80
CA ASP A 446 -1.77 7.31 22.53
C ASP A 446 -2.20 8.45 21.59
N VAL A 447 -1.55 8.57 20.43
CA VAL A 447 -1.91 9.53 19.37
C VAL A 447 -3.31 9.22 18.84
N THR A 448 -3.58 7.93 18.61
CA THR A 448 -4.89 7.45 18.16
C THR A 448 -5.98 7.79 19.17
N ASP A 449 -5.74 7.53 20.46
CA ASP A 449 -6.71 7.76 21.52
C ASP A 449 -7.03 9.25 21.69
N LYS A 450 -6.01 10.12 21.68
CA LYS A 450 -6.17 11.57 21.71
C LYS A 450 -6.97 12.09 20.51
N PHE A 451 -6.63 11.61 19.30
CA PHE A 451 -7.30 12.02 18.07
C PHE A 451 -8.78 11.61 18.03
N LEU A 452 -9.08 10.35 18.36
CA LEU A 452 -10.45 9.83 18.39
C LEU A 452 -11.29 10.56 19.43
N ALA A 453 -10.74 10.83 20.61
CA ALA A 453 -11.41 11.60 21.66
C ALA A 453 -11.72 13.03 21.21
N LYS A 454 -10.72 13.72 20.62
CA LYS A 454 -10.87 15.10 20.12
C LYS A 454 -11.99 15.23 19.08
N HIS A 455 -12.10 14.27 18.16
CA HIS A 455 -13.07 14.32 17.06
C HIS A 455 -14.33 13.46 17.28
N ASN A 456 -14.52 12.89 18.48
CA ASN A 456 -15.67 12.05 18.86
C ASN A 456 -15.90 10.85 17.90
N LEU A 457 -14.80 10.21 17.50
CA LEU A 457 -14.76 9.05 16.61
C LEU A 457 -14.55 7.75 17.41
N MET A 458 -14.97 6.62 16.84
CA MET A 458 -14.84 5.29 17.42
C MET A 458 -13.52 4.61 17.03
N PHE A 459 -13.16 4.65 15.75
CA PHE A 459 -11.94 4.06 15.21
C PHE A 459 -11.60 4.63 13.83
N ILE A 460 -10.38 4.36 13.37
CA ILE A 460 -9.85 4.75 12.06
C ILE A 460 -9.74 3.50 11.19
N ILE A 461 -10.09 3.64 9.91
CA ILE A 461 -9.83 2.66 8.87
C ILE A 461 -8.79 3.26 7.93
N ARG A 462 -7.75 2.50 7.66
CA ARG A 462 -6.68 2.87 6.75
C ARG A 462 -6.24 1.73 5.84
N SER A 463 -5.40 2.01 4.86
CA SER A 463 -4.95 1.03 3.87
C SER A 463 -3.43 1.01 3.74
N HIS A 464 -2.81 1.32 2.59
CA HIS A 464 -1.38 1.69 2.38
C HIS A 464 -0.27 0.69 2.82
N GLU A 465 -0.58 -0.27 3.68
CA GLU A 465 0.29 -1.36 4.09
C GLU A 465 -0.34 -2.68 3.67
N CYS A 466 0.40 -3.43 2.88
CA CYS A 466 0.04 -4.81 2.58
C CYS A 466 0.01 -5.63 3.87
N LYS A 467 -1.05 -6.41 4.08
CA LYS A 467 -1.18 -7.33 5.22
C LYS A 467 -1.42 -8.74 4.72
N ILE A 468 -0.83 -9.71 5.41
CA ILE A 468 -0.87 -11.15 5.06
C ILE A 468 -2.30 -11.63 4.80
N ASP A 469 -3.22 -11.28 5.70
CA ASP A 469 -4.61 -11.69 5.68
C ASP A 469 -5.51 -10.66 4.97
N GLY A 470 -4.92 -9.65 4.34
CA GLY A 470 -5.61 -8.52 3.73
C GLY A 470 -6.12 -7.49 4.74
N TYR A 471 -5.98 -7.74 6.04
CA TYR A 471 -6.31 -6.75 7.07
C TYR A 471 -5.49 -6.97 8.34
N GLU A 472 -5.45 -5.96 9.21
CA GLU A 472 -4.87 -6.01 10.56
C GLU A 472 -5.60 -5.04 11.51
N LEU A 473 -5.71 -5.41 12.78
CA LEU A 473 -6.24 -4.55 13.84
C LEU A 473 -5.12 -4.17 14.80
N THR A 474 -4.89 -2.88 14.97
CA THR A 474 -3.87 -2.33 15.88
C THR A 474 -4.50 -1.32 16.85
N HIS A 475 -3.71 -0.87 17.83
CA HIS A 475 -4.11 0.10 18.85
C HIS A 475 -5.41 -0.28 19.56
N SER A 476 -5.47 -1.51 20.08
CA SER A 476 -6.65 -2.05 20.78
C SER A 476 -7.91 -2.02 19.89
N ASN A 477 -7.77 -2.41 18.61
CA ASN A 477 -8.81 -2.44 17.57
C ASN A 477 -9.34 -1.05 17.15
N LYS A 478 -8.66 0.05 17.52
CA LYS A 478 -9.04 1.41 17.14
C LYS A 478 -8.44 1.85 15.79
N VAL A 479 -7.52 1.09 15.23
CA VAL A 479 -7.00 1.29 13.88
C VAL A 479 -7.13 -0.02 13.11
N VAL A 480 -7.81 0.05 11.97
CA VAL A 480 -8.01 -1.06 11.05
C VAL A 480 -7.21 -0.80 9.79
N THR A 481 -6.28 -1.67 9.44
CA THR A 481 -5.65 -1.67 8.11
C THR A 481 -6.43 -2.63 7.21
N ILE A 482 -6.89 -2.19 6.03
CA ILE A 482 -7.56 -3.00 5.02
C ILE A 482 -6.83 -2.88 3.68
N PHE A 483 -6.56 -4.01 3.02
CA PHE A 483 -5.78 -4.11 1.79
C PHE A 483 -6.46 -5.06 0.80
N SER A 484 -6.80 -4.56 -0.38
CA SER A 484 -7.69 -5.24 -1.33
C SER A 484 -7.00 -5.82 -2.56
N ALA A 485 -5.66 -5.78 -2.63
CA ALA A 485 -4.88 -6.41 -3.69
C ALA A 485 -4.33 -7.78 -3.22
N SER A 486 -4.79 -8.88 -3.81
CA SER A 486 -4.30 -10.21 -3.46
C SER A 486 -3.04 -10.58 -4.26
N ASN A 487 -2.20 -11.44 -3.69
CA ASN A 487 -0.93 -11.85 -4.29
C ASN A 487 -0.12 -10.62 -4.77
N TYR A 488 -0.02 -9.60 -3.93
CA TYR A 488 0.51 -8.28 -4.29
C TYR A 488 1.93 -8.39 -4.82
N TYR A 489 2.83 -8.98 -4.02
CA TYR A 489 4.21 -9.25 -4.41
C TYR A 489 4.32 -10.46 -5.33
N GLU A 490 3.78 -11.60 -4.89
CA GLU A 490 3.75 -12.84 -5.67
C GLU A 490 2.58 -13.72 -5.26
N THR A 491 2.23 -14.68 -6.10
CA THR A 491 1.26 -15.74 -5.88
C THR A 491 1.52 -16.45 -4.55
N GLY A 492 0.57 -16.31 -3.61
CA GLY A 492 0.64 -16.87 -2.26
C GLY A 492 1.23 -15.96 -1.20
N SER A 493 1.62 -14.72 -1.52
CA SER A 493 2.17 -13.75 -0.56
C SER A 493 1.13 -13.28 0.47
N ASN A 494 0.03 -12.71 0.00
CA ASN A 494 -1.06 -12.20 0.84
C ASN A 494 -2.45 -12.50 0.23
N LYS A 495 -3.47 -12.51 1.08
CA LYS A 495 -4.88 -12.44 0.67
C LYS A 495 -5.25 -10.97 0.44
N GLY A 496 -6.26 -10.73 -0.41
CA GLY A 496 -6.99 -9.47 -0.43
C GLY A 496 -8.16 -9.54 0.55
N ALA A 497 -8.59 -8.40 1.08
CA ALA A 497 -9.82 -8.31 1.86
C ALA A 497 -10.56 -7.00 1.58
N TYR A 498 -11.87 -7.03 1.80
CA TYR A 498 -12.69 -5.83 2.00
C TYR A 498 -13.41 -5.94 3.33
N MET A 499 -13.79 -4.80 3.90
CA MET A 499 -14.51 -4.74 5.17
C MET A 499 -15.92 -4.21 4.96
N LYS A 500 -16.91 -4.79 5.63
CA LYS A 500 -18.26 -4.25 5.71
C LYS A 500 -18.49 -3.69 7.10
N LEU A 501 -18.92 -2.45 7.20
CA LEU A 501 -19.47 -1.90 8.44
C LEU A 501 -20.97 -2.16 8.41
N VAL A 502 -21.49 -2.92 9.37
CA VAL A 502 -22.88 -3.37 9.37
C VAL A 502 -23.63 -2.87 10.60
N GLY A 503 -24.88 -2.45 10.40
CA GLY A 503 -25.79 -2.03 11.44
C GLY A 503 -25.46 -0.65 12.03
N PRO A 504 -26.27 -0.21 13.01
CA PRO A 504 -26.09 1.10 13.64
C PRO A 504 -24.80 1.19 14.48
N GLN A 505 -24.28 0.06 14.96
CA GLN A 505 -23.02 -0.01 15.70
C GLN A 505 -21.76 -0.02 14.81
N LEU A 506 -21.93 -0.02 13.48
CA LEU A 506 -20.83 -0.10 12.51
C LEU A 506 -19.87 -1.27 12.79
N ALA A 507 -20.42 -2.44 13.10
CA ALA A 507 -19.62 -3.61 13.42
C ALA A 507 -18.77 -4.02 12.20
N PRO A 508 -17.43 -4.16 12.34
CA PRO A 508 -16.56 -4.52 11.22
C PRO A 508 -16.67 -6.01 10.89
N HIS A 509 -16.96 -6.31 9.64
CA HIS A 509 -16.99 -7.67 9.10
C HIS A 509 -16.04 -7.81 7.90
N PHE A 510 -14.96 -8.56 8.08
CA PHE A 510 -13.92 -8.76 7.07
C PHE A 510 -14.27 -9.92 6.13
N VAL A 511 -14.14 -9.68 4.82
CA VAL A 511 -14.27 -10.74 3.81
C VAL A 511 -12.96 -10.86 3.06
N GLN A 512 -12.29 -11.99 3.26
CA GLN A 512 -11.04 -12.32 2.59
C GLN A 512 -11.28 -12.99 1.24
N PHE A 513 -10.38 -12.77 0.30
CA PHE A 513 -10.38 -13.41 -1.00
C PHE A 513 -8.96 -13.55 -1.53
N ASN A 514 -8.84 -14.36 -2.58
CA ASN A 514 -7.59 -14.54 -3.30
C ASN A 514 -7.92 -14.76 -4.77
N THR A 515 -7.26 -14.04 -5.66
CA THR A 515 -7.38 -14.29 -7.10
C THR A 515 -6.62 -15.55 -7.46
N ALA A 516 -7.34 -16.53 -8.00
CA ALA A 516 -6.71 -17.69 -8.61
C ALA A 516 -6.12 -17.27 -9.96
N LYS A 517 -4.79 -17.14 -10.05
CA LYS A 517 -4.15 -17.44 -11.35
C LYS A 517 -4.55 -18.87 -11.70
N SER A 518 -4.84 -19.14 -12.97
CA SER A 518 -5.30 -20.44 -13.51
C SER A 518 -4.29 -21.57 -13.26
N VAL A 519 -4.09 -21.94 -12.01
CA VAL A 519 -3.32 -23.10 -11.58
C VAL A 519 -4.37 -24.13 -11.25
N ALA A 520 -4.50 -25.14 -12.09
CA ALA A 520 -5.46 -26.25 -11.94
C ALA A 520 -5.26 -27.05 -10.63
N LYS A 521 -4.23 -26.73 -9.84
CA LYS A 521 -3.89 -27.36 -8.56
C LYS A 521 -3.69 -26.31 -7.48
N ALA A 522 -4.38 -26.47 -6.35
CA ALA A 522 -4.13 -25.68 -5.16
C ALA A 522 -2.71 -25.95 -4.63
N LEU A 523 -1.90 -24.89 -4.53
CA LEU A 523 -0.54 -24.98 -4.02
C LEU A 523 -0.53 -25.27 -2.51
N THR A 524 0.30 -26.21 -2.07
CA THR A 524 0.57 -26.48 -0.65
C THR A 524 1.25 -25.28 0.00
N PHE A 525 1.19 -25.18 1.33
CA PHE A 525 1.86 -24.11 2.08
C PHE A 525 3.36 -24.04 1.78
N ARG A 526 4.02 -25.20 1.64
CA ARG A 526 5.45 -25.31 1.29
C ARG A 526 5.75 -24.72 -0.09
N GLU A 527 4.96 -25.09 -1.09
CA GLU A 527 5.16 -24.60 -2.46
C GLU A 527 4.94 -23.09 -2.53
N ARG A 528 3.91 -22.56 -1.84
CA ARG A 528 3.67 -21.11 -1.78
C ARG A 528 4.86 -20.37 -1.17
N VAL A 529 5.32 -20.78 0.02
CA VAL A 529 6.46 -20.12 0.66
C VAL A 529 7.71 -20.21 -0.22
N GLY A 530 7.98 -21.37 -0.85
CA GLY A 530 9.12 -21.54 -1.74
C GLY A 530 9.08 -20.65 -2.98
N LEU A 531 7.92 -20.46 -3.60
CA LEU A 531 7.75 -19.56 -4.75
C LEU A 531 7.98 -18.10 -4.35
N VAL A 532 7.35 -17.67 -3.26
CA VAL A 532 7.42 -16.29 -2.77
C VAL A 532 8.86 -15.96 -2.36
N GLU A 533 9.55 -16.87 -1.67
CA GLU A 533 10.97 -16.74 -1.28
C GLU A 533 11.90 -16.67 -2.51
N SER A 534 11.71 -17.56 -3.48
CA SER A 534 12.51 -17.55 -4.72
C SER A 534 12.31 -16.28 -5.53
N SER A 535 11.11 -15.69 -5.48
CA SER A 535 10.82 -14.40 -6.10
C SER A 535 11.52 -13.26 -5.35
N ALA A 536 11.41 -13.22 -4.02
CA ALA A 536 12.06 -12.18 -3.21
C ALA A 536 13.58 -12.16 -3.39
N ILE A 537 14.22 -13.33 -3.39
CA ILE A 537 15.68 -13.43 -3.61
C ILE A 537 16.05 -12.92 -5.00
N ARG A 538 15.28 -13.26 -6.03
CA ARG A 538 15.54 -12.81 -7.40
C ARG A 538 15.40 -11.30 -7.54
N GLU A 539 14.37 -10.72 -6.91
CA GLU A 539 14.17 -9.28 -6.92
C GLU A 539 15.30 -8.57 -6.17
N LEU A 540 15.68 -9.06 -5.00
CA LEU A 540 16.82 -8.55 -4.25
C LEU A 540 18.13 -8.62 -5.07
N SER A 541 18.39 -9.75 -5.74
CA SER A 541 19.56 -9.92 -6.63
C SER A 541 19.54 -8.99 -7.85
N SER A 542 18.39 -8.45 -8.25
CA SER A 542 18.32 -7.47 -9.35
C SER A 542 18.61 -6.04 -8.90
N LYS A 543 18.67 -5.81 -7.58
CA LYS A 543 18.84 -4.50 -6.94
C LYS A 543 20.24 -4.30 -6.36
N ILE A 544 20.96 -5.38 -6.09
CA ILE A 544 22.38 -5.44 -5.74
C ILE A 544 23.17 -5.53 -7.05
#